data_AF-A0AAN6H1C8-F1
#
_entry.id   AF-A0AAN6H1C8-F1
#
_cell.length_a   1.000
_cell.length_b   1.000
_cell.length_c   1.000
_cell.angle_alpha   90.00
_cell.angle_beta   90.00
_cell.angle_gamma   90.00
#
_symmetry.space_group_name_H-M   'P 1'
#
loop_
_entity.id
_entity.type
_entity.pdbx_description
1 polymer ?
#
loop_
_entity_poly.entity_id
_entity_poly.type
_entity_poly.pdbx_seq_one_letter_code
_entity_poly.pdbx_strand_id
1 'polypeptide(L)'
;MQLSMWIWNAALLLADQGQIDLLVTEARDLNITDLYVYVAPTWLQEKTVDIANLNIAIQSGGIHAWALDGDADYIDVDAAETRLPPAPASIAIKADIEPQDTPQHDGRFFNGIAELDLNTEQLLSRDTLLSKWVDRLSWASQLVRSHDMQFGAALPFWLNDYEGEPLDIPTSTAGGHTGVMNLLMPILDEYVVMSYNTDPPSTASRVLQQAMYASQQASAGQEMPRVLGGVEVGHGVGTGVEGCRVGRY
;
A
#
# COMPACT_ATOMS: atom_id res chain seq x y z
N MET A 1 10.27 12.30 13.52
CA MET A 1 10.36 10.88 13.15
C MET A 1 8.93 10.40 13.06
N GLN A 2 8.51 9.87 11.91
CA GLN A 2 7.16 9.34 11.73
C GLN A 2 7.16 7.91 12.26
N LEU A 3 6.19 7.58 13.12
CA LEU A 3 6.04 6.24 13.67
C LEU A 3 4.63 5.74 13.34
N SER A 4 4.58 4.55 12.79
CA SER A 4 3.39 3.99 12.17
C SER A 4 3.02 2.68 12.84
N MET A 5 1.74 2.39 12.97
CA MET A 5 1.26 1.12 13.52
C MET A 5 0.13 0.53 12.68
N TRP A 6 0.20 -0.78 12.43
CA TRP A 6 -0.84 -1.54 11.74
C TRP A 6 -1.76 -2.22 12.75
N ILE A 7 -3.07 -2.05 12.56
CA ILE A 7 -4.14 -2.65 13.35
C ILE A 7 -4.92 -3.67 12.50
N TRP A 8 -4.66 -4.96 12.72
CA TRP A 8 -5.33 -6.04 11.98
C TRP A 8 -6.76 -6.33 12.44
N ASN A 9 -7.09 -6.06 13.71
CA ASN A 9 -8.40 -6.42 14.28
C ASN A 9 -9.28 -5.19 14.52
N ALA A 10 -9.62 -4.48 13.45
CA ALA A 10 -10.49 -3.31 13.55
C ALA A 10 -11.94 -3.65 13.88
N ALA A 11 -12.40 -4.89 13.64
CA ALA A 11 -13.75 -5.31 14.02
C ALA A 11 -14.01 -5.15 15.53
N LEU A 12 -13.04 -5.56 16.37
CA LEU A 12 -13.14 -5.38 17.83
C LEU A 12 -13.03 -3.92 18.23
N LEU A 13 -12.17 -3.15 17.54
CA LEU A 13 -12.00 -1.73 17.79
C LEU A 13 -13.29 -0.94 17.54
N LEU A 14 -13.95 -1.20 16.40
CA LEU A 14 -15.20 -0.55 16.02
C LEU A 14 -16.39 -0.94 16.92
N ALA A 15 -16.28 -2.03 17.68
CA ALA A 15 -17.35 -2.50 18.55
C ALA A 15 -17.33 -1.87 19.96
N ASP A 16 -16.25 -1.20 20.36
CA ASP A 16 -16.07 -0.70 21.73
C ASP A 16 -15.32 0.65 21.74
N GLN A 17 -16.04 1.72 22.10
CA GLN A 17 -15.48 3.07 22.24
C GLN A 17 -14.32 3.12 23.25
N GLY A 18 -14.36 2.31 24.31
CA GLY A 18 -13.27 2.24 25.29
C GLY A 18 -11.95 1.73 24.68
N GLN A 19 -12.02 0.85 23.67
CA GLN A 19 -10.84 0.40 22.93
C GLN A 19 -10.29 1.50 22.02
N ILE A 20 -11.17 2.31 21.41
CA ILE A 20 -10.78 3.46 20.59
C ILE A 20 -10.04 4.49 21.46
N ASP A 21 -10.61 4.84 22.61
CA ASP A 21 -10.02 5.84 23.51
C ASP A 21 -8.65 5.36 24.04
N LEU A 22 -8.55 4.08 24.39
CA LEU A 22 -7.29 3.47 24.82
C LEU A 22 -6.26 3.49 23.69
N LEU A 23 -6.64 3.08 22.47
CA LEU A 23 -5.76 3.10 21.30
C LEU A 23 -5.20 4.51 21.04
N VAL A 24 -6.06 5.53 21.04
CA VAL A 24 -5.64 6.91 20.79
C VAL A 24 -4.70 7.41 21.89
N THR A 25 -4.97 7.06 23.14
CA THR A 25 -4.11 7.44 24.28
C THR A 25 -2.73 6.78 24.16
N GLU A 26 -2.68 5.46 23.99
CA GLU A 26 -1.43 4.70 23.88
C GLU A 26 -0.62 5.10 22.64
N ALA A 27 -1.29 5.31 21.50
CA ALA A 27 -0.65 5.77 20.27
C ALA A 27 0.02 7.13 20.47
N ARG A 28 -0.62 8.07 21.18
CA ARG A 28 -0.03 9.37 21.52
C ARG A 28 1.17 9.22 22.46
N ASP A 29 1.06 8.39 23.49
CA ASP A 29 2.14 8.17 24.45
C ASP A 29 3.38 7.53 23.79
N LEU A 30 3.17 6.72 22.77
CA LEU A 30 4.21 6.12 21.93
C LEU A 30 4.68 7.03 20.78
N ASN A 31 4.10 8.23 20.63
CA ASN A 31 4.35 9.16 19.51
C ASN A 31 4.09 8.55 18.13
N ILE A 32 3.10 7.66 18.02
CA ILE A 32 2.58 7.17 16.75
C ILE A 32 1.89 8.34 16.03
N THR A 33 2.22 8.53 14.76
CA THR A 33 1.68 9.59 13.90
C THR A 33 0.66 9.06 12.90
N ASP A 34 0.74 7.78 12.54
CA ASP A 34 -0.12 7.16 11.53
C ASP A 34 -0.58 5.77 11.98
N LEU A 35 -1.88 5.51 11.85
CA LEU A 35 -2.51 4.22 12.10
C LEU A 35 -3.04 3.65 10.79
N TYR A 36 -2.63 2.42 10.48
CA TYR A 36 -3.15 1.65 9.34
C TYR A 36 -4.15 0.63 9.87
N VAL A 37 -5.42 0.95 9.71
CA VAL A 37 -6.54 0.19 10.24
C VAL A 37 -7.04 -0.74 9.17
N TYR A 38 -7.04 -2.04 9.45
CA TYR A 38 -7.69 -3.02 8.59
C TYR A 38 -9.18 -2.66 8.43
N VAL A 39 -9.64 -2.41 7.22
CA VAL A 39 -11.05 -2.14 6.94
C VAL A 39 -11.40 -2.94 5.70
N ALA A 40 -12.35 -3.87 5.78
CA ALA A 40 -12.77 -4.59 4.58
C ALA A 40 -13.53 -3.67 3.61
N PRO A 41 -13.50 -3.91 2.28
CA PRO A 41 -14.11 -2.99 1.32
C PRO A 41 -15.61 -2.78 1.56
N THR A 42 -16.31 -3.84 1.98
CA THR A 42 -17.75 -3.78 2.31
C THR A 42 -18.05 -2.92 3.54
N TRP A 43 -17.11 -2.78 4.47
CA TRP A 43 -17.32 -2.01 5.70
C TRP A 43 -17.38 -0.51 5.44
N LEU A 44 -16.76 -0.02 4.38
CA LEU A 44 -16.87 1.39 4.01
C LEU A 44 -18.32 1.84 3.77
N GLN A 45 -19.19 0.92 3.33
CA GLN A 45 -20.64 1.14 3.23
C GLN A 45 -21.39 0.70 4.50
N GLU A 46 -21.12 -0.51 4.99
CA GLU A 46 -21.92 -1.12 6.07
C GLU A 46 -21.67 -0.47 7.44
N LYS A 47 -20.47 0.11 7.63
CA LYS A 47 -19.97 0.67 8.88
C LYS A 47 -19.51 2.12 8.71
N THR A 48 -20.02 2.85 7.72
CA THR A 48 -19.59 4.22 7.39
C THR A 48 -19.55 5.13 8.62
N VAL A 49 -20.60 5.09 9.46
CA VAL A 49 -20.68 5.93 10.66
C VAL A 49 -19.63 5.53 11.71
N ASP A 50 -19.42 4.23 11.92
CA ASP A 50 -18.43 3.73 12.89
C ASP A 50 -17.00 4.08 12.45
N ILE A 51 -16.69 3.92 11.16
CA ILE A 51 -15.40 4.29 10.57
C ILE A 51 -15.17 5.81 10.64
N ALA A 52 -16.20 6.61 10.37
CA ALA A 52 -16.13 8.06 10.50
C ALA A 52 -15.84 8.48 11.95
N ASN A 53 -16.53 7.88 12.92
CA ASN A 53 -16.32 8.15 14.34
C ASN A 53 -14.92 7.74 14.80
N LEU A 54 -14.43 6.58 14.35
CA LEU A 54 -13.06 6.14 14.59
C LEU A 54 -12.05 7.15 14.03
N ASN A 55 -12.21 7.56 12.77
CA ASN A 55 -11.32 8.52 12.12
C ASN A 55 -11.31 9.86 12.87
N ILE A 56 -12.48 10.38 13.27
CA ILE A 56 -12.60 11.61 14.08
C ILE A 56 -11.87 11.46 15.41
N ALA A 57 -12.04 10.33 16.11
CA ALA A 57 -11.37 10.08 17.38
C ALA A 57 -9.84 10.05 17.22
N ILE A 58 -9.33 9.33 16.21
CA ILE A 58 -7.90 9.26 15.90
C ILE A 58 -7.35 10.65 15.55
N GLN A 59 -8.04 11.40 14.67
CA GLN A 59 -7.63 12.75 14.27
C GLN A 59 -7.66 13.75 15.44
N SER A 60 -8.60 13.61 16.38
CA SER A 60 -8.63 14.43 17.60
C SER A 60 -7.40 14.22 18.49
N GLY A 61 -6.78 13.05 18.38
CA GLY A 61 -5.49 12.72 19.00
C GLY A 61 -4.28 13.29 18.26
N GLY A 62 -4.46 13.93 17.11
CA GLY A 62 -3.38 14.43 16.24
C GLY A 62 -2.72 13.32 15.41
N ILE A 63 -3.40 12.20 15.21
CA ILE A 63 -2.91 11.02 14.50
C ILE A 63 -3.65 10.91 13.16
N HIS A 64 -2.96 10.46 12.11
CA HIS A 64 -3.56 10.19 10.82
C HIS A 64 -4.03 8.73 10.71
N ALA A 65 -5.17 8.48 10.07
CA ALA A 65 -5.73 7.14 9.90
C ALA A 65 -5.81 6.76 8.42
N TRP A 66 -5.40 5.53 8.12
CA TRP A 66 -5.48 4.90 6.81
C TRP A 66 -6.35 3.65 6.93
N ALA A 67 -7.40 3.53 6.11
CA ALA A 67 -8.07 2.28 5.84
C ALA A 67 -7.19 1.45 4.91
N LEU A 68 -6.92 0.22 5.32
CA LEU A 68 -6.03 -0.70 4.64
C LEU A 68 -6.74 -2.04 4.45
N ASP A 69 -6.58 -2.64 3.29
CA ASP A 69 -6.99 -4.00 3.02
C ASP A 69 -6.21 -4.53 1.80
N GLY A 70 -5.99 -5.84 1.79
CA GLY A 70 -5.28 -6.51 0.69
C GLY A 70 -6.21 -7.18 -0.34
N ASP A 71 -7.52 -6.99 -0.24
CA ASP A 71 -8.48 -7.50 -1.20
C ASP A 71 -8.53 -6.63 -2.45
N ALA A 72 -8.40 -7.28 -3.60
CA ALA A 72 -8.60 -6.74 -4.94
C ALA A 72 -9.83 -5.84 -5.07
N ASP A 73 -10.88 -6.12 -4.29
CA ASP A 73 -12.15 -5.41 -4.25
C ASP A 73 -12.03 -3.90 -3.92
N TYR A 74 -10.90 -3.43 -3.38
CA TYR A 74 -10.62 -1.99 -3.15
C TYR A 74 -10.26 -1.22 -4.42
N ILE A 75 -9.70 -1.91 -5.41
CA ILE A 75 -9.27 -1.34 -6.70
C ILE A 75 -10.08 -1.92 -7.87
N ASP A 76 -11.03 -2.81 -7.58
CA ASP A 76 -12.06 -3.22 -8.52
C ASP A 76 -12.99 -2.02 -8.78
N VAL A 77 -12.96 -1.53 -10.02
CA VAL A 77 -13.63 -0.31 -10.46
C VAL A 77 -15.11 -0.30 -10.06
N ASP A 78 -15.84 -1.35 -10.41
CA ASP A 78 -17.29 -1.41 -10.19
C ASP A 78 -17.63 -1.44 -8.69
N ALA A 79 -16.77 -2.09 -7.91
CA ALA A 79 -16.94 -2.22 -6.47
C ALA A 79 -16.57 -0.92 -5.74
N ALA A 80 -15.44 -0.29 -6.09
CA ALA A 80 -14.94 0.91 -5.41
C ALA A 80 -15.85 2.12 -5.62
N GLU A 81 -16.41 2.33 -6.83
CA GLU A 81 -17.33 3.46 -7.09
C GLU A 81 -18.54 3.43 -6.16
N THR A 82 -19.05 2.24 -5.87
CA THR A 82 -20.21 2.11 -4.99
C THR A 82 -19.81 2.23 -3.52
N ARG A 83 -18.59 1.82 -3.15
CA ARG A 83 -18.19 1.57 -1.75
C ARG A 83 -17.52 2.74 -1.06
N LEU A 84 -16.94 3.71 -1.77
CA LEU A 84 -16.27 4.83 -1.12
C LEU A 84 -17.27 5.72 -0.35
N PRO A 85 -16.94 6.09 0.90
CA PRO A 85 -17.80 6.94 1.71
C PRO A 85 -17.73 8.40 1.23
N PRO A 86 -18.76 9.22 1.50
CA PRO A 86 -18.72 10.64 1.20
C PRO A 86 -17.65 11.37 2.05
N ALA A 87 -17.10 12.46 1.51
CA ALA A 87 -15.96 13.23 2.06
C ALA A 87 -16.00 13.58 3.57
N PRO A 88 -17.11 13.88 4.27
CA PRO A 88 -17.05 14.18 5.70
C PRO A 88 -16.77 12.95 6.60
N ALA A 89 -16.79 11.73 6.03
CA ALA A 89 -16.47 10.48 6.72
C ALA A 89 -15.10 9.91 6.31
N SER A 90 -14.31 10.67 5.56
CA SER A 90 -13.25 10.11 4.73
C SER A 90 -11.96 9.79 5.49
N ILE A 91 -11.64 8.50 5.52
CA ILE A 91 -10.36 7.96 5.99
C ILE A 91 -9.47 7.77 4.75
N ALA A 92 -8.16 8.02 4.86
CA ALA A 92 -7.25 7.80 3.74
C ALA A 92 -7.28 6.32 3.32
N ILE A 93 -7.09 6.02 2.03
CA ILE A 93 -7.17 4.63 1.53
C ILE A 93 -5.79 4.12 1.18
N LYS A 94 -5.51 2.86 1.51
CA LYS A 94 -4.27 2.19 1.15
C LYS A 94 -4.53 0.81 0.57
N ALA A 95 -4.00 0.58 -0.64
CA ALA A 95 -4.05 -0.73 -1.29
C ALA A 95 -2.89 -1.62 -0.82
N ASP A 96 -3.13 -2.91 -0.56
CA ASP A 96 -2.09 -3.91 -0.26
C ASP A 96 -2.24 -5.13 -1.16
N ILE A 97 -2.05 -4.93 -2.47
CA ILE A 97 -2.39 -5.92 -3.50
C ILE A 97 -1.19 -6.10 -4.42
N GLU A 98 -0.65 -7.31 -4.51
CA GLU A 98 0.35 -7.65 -5.52
C GLU A 98 -0.33 -7.93 -6.87
N PRO A 99 0.38 -7.81 -8.02
CA PRO A 99 -0.22 -8.06 -9.33
C PRO A 99 -0.94 -9.42 -9.47
N GLN A 100 -0.47 -10.42 -8.71
CA GLN A 100 -0.97 -11.79 -8.74
C GLN A 100 -2.17 -12.07 -7.82
N ASP A 101 -2.50 -11.16 -6.91
CA ASP A 101 -3.56 -11.35 -5.90
C ASP A 101 -4.95 -11.05 -6.46
N THR A 102 -5.03 -10.54 -7.69
CA THR A 102 -6.24 -10.17 -8.39
C THR A 102 -6.74 -11.31 -9.30
N PRO A 103 -7.69 -12.15 -8.83
CA PRO A 103 -8.10 -13.37 -9.56
C PRO A 103 -8.84 -13.10 -10.87
N GLN A 104 -9.30 -11.86 -11.12
CA GLN A 104 -10.06 -11.51 -12.34
C GLN A 104 -9.19 -11.00 -13.51
N HIS A 105 -7.86 -11.00 -13.40
CA HIS A 105 -7.03 -10.54 -14.50
C HIS A 105 -6.71 -11.67 -15.49
N ASP A 106 -7.13 -11.51 -16.75
CA ASP A 106 -6.52 -12.27 -17.84
C ASP A 106 -5.02 -11.98 -17.85
N GLY A 107 -4.21 -13.02 -17.65
CA GLY A 107 -2.77 -12.88 -17.55
C GLY A 107 -2.20 -13.74 -16.42
N ARG A 108 -0.88 -13.90 -16.41
CA ARG A 108 -0.15 -14.59 -15.36
C ARG A 108 1.20 -13.93 -15.21
N PHE A 109 1.63 -13.76 -13.96
CA PHE A 109 2.88 -13.08 -13.66
C PHE A 109 4.13 -13.94 -13.96
N PHE A 110 4.05 -15.27 -13.84
CA PHE A 110 5.17 -16.22 -13.97
C PHE A 110 6.31 -15.92 -12.97
N ASN A 111 6.10 -16.31 -11.71
CA ASN A 111 7.05 -16.12 -10.61
C ASN A 111 8.42 -16.78 -10.85
N GLY A 112 9.50 -16.09 -10.47
CA GLY A 112 10.89 -16.56 -10.55
C GLY A 112 11.48 -16.64 -11.96
N ILE A 113 10.93 -15.89 -12.91
CA ILE A 113 11.39 -15.90 -14.32
C ILE A 113 11.64 -14.46 -14.77
N ALA A 114 12.87 -14.16 -15.16
CA ALA A 114 13.21 -12.92 -15.85
C ALA A 114 12.38 -12.77 -17.14
N GLU A 115 11.90 -11.56 -17.44
CA GLU A 115 11.36 -11.14 -18.72
C GLU A 115 12.15 -11.66 -19.94
N LEU A 116 13.49 -11.56 -19.89
CA LEU A 116 14.38 -12.07 -20.96
C LEU A 116 14.23 -13.58 -21.23
N ASP A 117 13.78 -14.33 -20.23
CA ASP A 117 13.58 -15.78 -20.30
C ASP A 117 12.12 -16.18 -20.60
N LEU A 118 11.21 -15.20 -20.68
CA LEU A 118 9.82 -15.46 -21.07
C LEU A 118 9.73 -15.71 -22.58
N ASN A 119 8.89 -16.68 -22.95
CA ASN A 119 8.43 -16.77 -24.34
C ASN A 119 7.40 -15.67 -24.65
N THR A 120 7.10 -15.46 -25.93
CA THR A 120 6.20 -14.40 -26.40
C THR A 120 4.81 -14.42 -25.74
N GLU A 121 4.23 -15.60 -25.51
CA GLU A 121 2.91 -15.71 -24.87
C GLU A 121 2.99 -15.36 -23.38
N GLN A 122 4.05 -15.79 -22.70
CA GLN A 122 4.27 -15.49 -21.29
C GLN A 122 4.53 -13.99 -21.06
N LEU A 123 5.34 -13.37 -21.93
CA LEU A 123 5.59 -11.93 -21.90
C LEU A 123 4.28 -11.15 -22.08
N LEU A 124 3.51 -11.45 -23.14
CA LEU A 124 2.21 -10.80 -23.37
C LEU A 124 1.26 -10.95 -22.18
N SER A 125 1.27 -12.13 -21.55
CA SER A 125 0.45 -12.44 -20.39
C SER A 125 0.88 -11.66 -19.12
N ARG A 126 2.19 -11.49 -18.89
CA ARG A 126 2.73 -10.63 -17.82
C ARG A 126 2.43 -9.15 -18.09
N ASP A 127 2.68 -8.68 -19.32
CA ASP A 127 2.42 -7.30 -19.74
C ASP A 127 0.95 -6.94 -19.54
N THR A 128 0.04 -7.84 -19.93
CA THR A 128 -1.41 -7.64 -19.77
C THR A 128 -1.79 -7.52 -18.30
N LEU A 129 -1.22 -8.39 -17.44
CA LEU A 129 -1.47 -8.36 -16.00
C LEU A 129 -0.98 -7.06 -15.37
N LEU A 130 0.30 -6.71 -15.61
CA LEU A 130 0.91 -5.51 -15.04
C LEU A 130 0.25 -4.23 -15.53
N SER A 131 -0.11 -4.15 -16.82
CA SER A 131 -0.80 -2.98 -17.37
C SER A 131 -2.16 -2.78 -16.71
N LYS A 132 -2.95 -3.85 -16.58
CA LYS A 132 -4.25 -3.80 -15.88
C LYS A 132 -4.12 -3.43 -14.41
N TRP A 133 -3.10 -3.93 -13.73
CA TRP A 133 -2.84 -3.61 -12.33
C TRP A 133 -2.47 -2.12 -12.16
N VAL A 134 -1.60 -1.58 -13.02
CA VAL A 134 -1.26 -0.14 -13.04
C VAL A 134 -2.48 0.72 -13.36
N ASP A 135 -3.29 0.33 -14.36
CA ASP A 135 -4.51 1.05 -14.73
C ASP A 135 -5.51 1.12 -13.57
N ARG A 136 -5.69 0.01 -12.85
CA ARG A 136 -6.60 -0.04 -11.68
C ARG A 136 -6.11 0.82 -10.53
N LEU A 137 -4.83 0.75 -10.17
CA LEU A 137 -4.27 1.61 -9.13
C LEU A 137 -4.34 3.09 -9.51
N SER A 138 -4.10 3.41 -10.79
CA SER A 138 -4.21 4.78 -11.31
C SER A 138 -5.64 5.30 -11.23
N TRP A 139 -6.62 4.47 -11.61
CA TRP A 139 -8.03 4.79 -11.50
C TRP A 139 -8.46 4.96 -10.02
N ALA A 140 -8.06 4.05 -9.14
CA ALA A 140 -8.40 4.10 -7.71
C ALA A 140 -7.82 5.36 -7.06
N SER A 141 -6.58 5.72 -7.38
CA SER A 141 -5.97 6.98 -6.95
C SER A 141 -6.80 8.19 -7.36
N GLN A 142 -7.23 8.26 -8.62
CA GLN A 142 -8.05 9.36 -9.12
C GLN A 142 -9.41 9.42 -8.41
N LEU A 143 -10.08 8.28 -8.22
CA LEU A 143 -11.38 8.22 -7.55
C LEU A 143 -11.27 8.63 -6.07
N VAL A 144 -10.26 8.13 -5.35
CA VAL A 144 -10.05 8.47 -3.93
C VAL A 144 -9.74 9.96 -3.79
N ARG A 145 -8.86 10.50 -4.64
CA ARG A 145 -8.51 11.92 -4.66
C ARG A 145 -9.67 12.83 -5.07
N SER A 146 -10.60 12.36 -5.91
CA SER A 146 -11.81 13.14 -6.24
C SER A 146 -12.76 13.33 -5.05
N HIS A 147 -12.53 12.60 -3.96
CA HIS A 147 -13.26 12.71 -2.69
C HIS A 147 -12.41 13.38 -1.60
N ASP A 148 -11.36 14.13 -1.98
CA ASP A 148 -10.42 14.80 -1.08
C ASP A 148 -9.71 13.86 -0.09
N MET A 149 -9.52 12.59 -0.49
CA MET A 149 -8.79 11.59 0.28
C MET A 149 -7.38 11.37 -0.27
N GLN A 150 -6.49 10.93 0.62
CA GLN A 150 -5.16 10.45 0.24
C GLN A 150 -5.21 8.99 -0.20
N PHE A 151 -4.38 8.65 -1.18
CA PHE A 151 -4.26 7.29 -1.70
C PHE A 151 -2.83 6.78 -1.53
N GLY A 152 -2.66 5.69 -0.78
CA GLY A 152 -1.38 5.02 -0.61
C GLY A 152 -1.41 3.59 -1.12
N ALA A 153 -0.24 2.96 -1.17
CA ALA A 153 -0.15 1.53 -1.42
C ALA A 153 1.03 0.89 -0.67
N ALA A 154 0.85 -0.35 -0.25
CA ALA A 154 1.95 -1.27 -0.01
C ALA A 154 2.25 -1.98 -1.33
N LEU A 155 3.48 -1.84 -1.84
CA LEU A 155 3.90 -2.45 -3.10
C LEU A 155 5.16 -3.29 -2.92
N PRO A 156 5.35 -4.35 -3.73
CA PRO A 156 6.55 -5.15 -3.67
C PRO A 156 7.82 -4.35 -3.99
N PHE A 157 8.88 -4.60 -3.21
CA PHE A 157 10.19 -3.94 -3.44
C PHE A 157 10.81 -4.32 -4.79
N TRP A 158 10.48 -5.51 -5.31
CA TRP A 158 11.12 -6.13 -6.48
C TRP A 158 10.67 -5.53 -7.81
N LEU A 159 9.71 -4.60 -7.84
CA LEU A 159 9.22 -4.00 -9.08
C LEU A 159 10.33 -3.28 -9.90
N ASN A 160 11.41 -2.84 -9.25
CA ASN A 160 12.57 -2.20 -9.89
C ASN A 160 13.76 -3.16 -10.15
N ASP A 161 13.72 -4.37 -9.62
CA ASP A 161 14.82 -5.35 -9.67
C ASP A 161 14.26 -6.77 -9.42
N TYR A 162 13.47 -7.25 -10.38
CA TYR A 162 12.87 -8.56 -10.37
C TYR A 162 13.73 -9.51 -11.20
N GLU A 163 14.35 -10.50 -10.56
CA GLU A 163 15.30 -11.42 -11.22
C GLU A 163 16.45 -10.71 -11.97
N GLY A 164 16.87 -9.53 -11.48
CA GLY A 164 18.00 -8.76 -12.02
C GLY A 164 17.62 -7.68 -13.04
N GLU A 165 16.33 -7.46 -13.28
CA GLU A 165 15.85 -6.44 -14.22
C GLU A 165 14.59 -5.70 -13.71
N PRO A 166 14.38 -4.44 -14.10
CA PRO A 166 13.14 -3.74 -13.77
C PRO A 166 11.96 -4.38 -14.49
N LEU A 167 10.79 -4.35 -13.86
CA LEU A 167 9.56 -4.72 -14.55
C LEU A 167 9.04 -3.52 -15.33
N ASP A 168 8.94 -3.70 -16.64
CA ASP A 168 8.43 -2.70 -17.55
C ASP A 168 7.08 -3.13 -18.13
N ILE A 169 6.28 -2.17 -18.58
CA ILE A 169 5.08 -2.42 -19.38
C ILE A 169 5.08 -1.58 -20.66
N PRO A 170 4.41 -2.03 -21.73
CA PRO A 170 4.27 -1.25 -22.95
C PRO A 170 3.41 0.00 -22.70
N THR A 171 3.94 1.19 -22.98
CA THR A 171 3.24 2.48 -22.81
C THR A 171 2.93 3.18 -24.13
N SER A 172 3.39 2.63 -25.25
CA SER A 172 3.03 3.12 -26.58
C SER A 172 2.97 1.99 -27.59
N THR A 173 2.13 2.17 -28.62
CA THR A 173 2.04 1.26 -29.76
C THR A 173 3.32 1.21 -30.61
N ALA A 174 4.26 2.14 -30.37
CA ALA A 174 5.56 2.20 -31.05
C ALA A 174 6.68 1.41 -30.36
N GLY A 175 6.34 0.58 -29.35
CA GLY A 175 7.31 -0.26 -28.64
C GLY A 175 8.06 0.45 -27.52
N GLY A 176 7.55 1.58 -27.04
CA GLY A 176 8.07 2.21 -25.81
C GLY A 176 7.61 1.42 -24.58
N HIS A 177 8.55 1.07 -23.72
CA HIS A 177 8.33 0.42 -22.43
C HIS A 177 8.62 1.40 -21.29
N THR A 178 7.97 1.22 -20.15
CA THR A 178 8.18 2.07 -18.98
C THR A 178 8.10 1.24 -17.72
N GLY A 179 9.07 1.44 -16.82
CA GLY A 179 9.10 0.79 -15.52
C GLY A 179 7.83 1.02 -14.73
N VAL A 180 7.27 -0.06 -14.20
CA VAL A 180 6.00 -0.06 -13.44
C VAL A 180 6.06 0.94 -12.27
N MET A 181 7.18 1.04 -11.56
CA MET A 181 7.31 2.01 -10.46
C MET A 181 7.31 3.47 -10.91
N ASN A 182 7.71 3.77 -12.15
CA ASN A 182 7.65 5.13 -12.68
C ASN A 182 6.20 5.57 -12.92
N LEU A 183 5.29 4.61 -13.09
CA LEU A 183 3.87 4.84 -13.26
C LEU A 183 3.16 4.85 -11.91
N LEU A 184 3.56 3.98 -10.98
CA LEU A 184 2.89 3.83 -9.69
C LEU A 184 3.32 4.86 -8.65
N MET A 185 4.60 5.22 -8.50
CA MET A 185 4.98 6.17 -7.45
C MET A 185 4.23 7.51 -7.56
N PRO A 186 4.10 8.15 -8.75
CA PRO A 186 3.46 9.47 -8.85
C PRO A 186 1.97 9.50 -8.49
N ILE A 187 1.28 8.36 -8.53
CA ILE A 187 -0.15 8.29 -8.19
C ILE A 187 -0.38 8.06 -6.68
N LEU A 188 0.68 7.96 -5.87
CA LEU A 188 0.59 7.67 -4.44
C LEU A 188 0.96 8.88 -3.58
N ASP A 189 0.26 9.05 -2.46
CA ASP A 189 0.64 9.90 -1.34
C ASP A 189 1.64 9.20 -0.41
N GLU A 190 1.52 7.88 -0.30
CA GLU A 190 2.37 7.02 0.53
C GLU A 190 2.65 5.67 -0.14
N TYR A 191 3.92 5.26 -0.12
CA TYR A 191 4.37 3.96 -0.59
C TYR A 191 5.03 3.20 0.58
N VAL A 192 4.48 2.05 0.93
CA VAL A 192 5.10 1.13 1.90
C VAL A 192 5.75 -0.04 1.19
N VAL A 193 7.04 -0.18 1.40
CA VAL A 193 7.84 -1.24 0.79
C VAL A 193 7.53 -2.57 1.47
N MET A 194 6.78 -3.44 0.79
CA MET A 194 6.50 -4.79 1.28
C MET A 194 7.82 -5.57 1.37
N SER A 195 8.19 -5.97 2.58
CA SER A 195 9.51 -6.57 2.88
C SER A 195 9.40 -7.78 3.81
N TYR A 196 8.33 -8.56 3.65
CA TYR A 196 8.07 -9.75 4.47
C TYR A 196 9.22 -10.77 4.37
N ASN A 197 9.42 -11.56 5.43
CA ASN A 197 10.40 -12.66 5.49
C ASN A 197 11.85 -12.27 5.13
N THR A 198 12.22 -11.00 5.31
CA THR A 198 13.54 -10.47 4.96
C THR A 198 14.27 -10.02 6.23
N ASP A 199 15.60 -10.18 6.27
CA ASP A 199 16.39 -9.64 7.38
C ASP A 199 16.22 -8.10 7.50
N PRO A 200 16.22 -7.52 8.72
CA PRO A 200 15.98 -6.09 8.88
C PRO A 200 16.96 -5.16 8.13
N PRO A 201 18.29 -5.44 8.07
CA PRO A 201 19.21 -4.67 7.24
C PRO A 201 18.85 -4.62 5.74
N SER A 202 18.44 -5.74 5.16
CA SER A 202 18.02 -5.87 3.77
C SER A 202 16.73 -5.11 3.52
N THR A 203 15.76 -5.18 4.45
CA THR A 203 14.55 -4.34 4.44
C THR A 203 14.92 -2.85 4.46
N ALA A 204 15.81 -2.42 5.37
CA ALA A 204 16.24 -1.03 5.45
C ALA A 204 16.93 -0.55 4.16
N SER A 205 17.77 -1.40 3.55
CA SER A 205 18.43 -1.10 2.28
C SER A 205 17.43 -0.91 1.14
N ARG A 206 16.42 -1.77 1.03
CA ARG A 206 15.36 -1.67 0.01
C ARG A 206 14.54 -0.40 0.19
N VAL A 207 14.13 -0.09 1.41
CA VAL A 207 13.40 1.15 1.74
C VAL A 207 14.24 2.37 1.37
N LEU A 208 15.53 2.37 1.70
CA LEU A 208 16.44 3.48 1.37
C LEU A 208 16.54 3.69 -0.15
N GLN A 209 16.66 2.61 -0.93
CA GLN A 209 16.73 2.71 -2.40
C GLN A 209 15.46 3.36 -2.97
N GLN A 210 14.28 2.90 -2.54
CA GLN A 210 13.01 3.47 -2.99
C GLN A 210 12.84 4.93 -2.55
N ALA A 211 13.23 5.26 -1.32
CA ALA A 211 13.18 6.63 -0.79
C ALA A 211 14.14 7.58 -1.51
N MET A 212 15.35 7.11 -1.85
CA MET A 212 16.31 7.89 -2.64
C MET A 212 15.77 8.19 -4.04
N TYR A 213 15.18 7.18 -4.70
CA TYR A 213 14.57 7.36 -6.01
C TYR A 213 13.43 8.39 -5.97
N ALA A 214 12.49 8.23 -5.05
CA ALA A 214 11.39 9.19 -4.84
C ALA A 214 11.92 10.61 -4.56
N SER A 215 12.94 10.74 -3.71
CA SER A 215 13.56 12.05 -3.40
C SER A 215 14.21 12.70 -4.60
N GLN A 216 14.90 11.92 -5.44
CA GLN A 216 15.54 12.43 -6.65
C GLN A 216 14.49 12.95 -7.64
N GLN A 217 13.42 12.19 -7.88
CA GLN A 217 12.36 12.60 -8.80
C GLN A 217 11.55 13.80 -8.24
N ALA A 218 11.31 13.83 -6.93
CA ALA A 218 10.71 15.00 -6.26
C ALA A 218 11.55 16.26 -6.47
N SER A 219 12.88 16.16 -6.38
CA SER A 219 13.79 17.29 -6.64
C SER A 219 13.76 17.75 -8.11
N ALA A 220 13.34 16.88 -9.04
CA ALA A 220 13.10 17.18 -10.44
C ALA A 220 11.68 17.72 -10.72
N GLY A 221 10.86 17.92 -9.68
CA GLY A 221 9.52 18.49 -9.77
C GLY A 221 8.39 17.48 -10.02
N GLN A 222 8.67 16.18 -9.90
CA GLN A 222 7.61 15.15 -9.95
C GLN A 222 6.91 15.04 -8.59
N GLU A 223 5.60 14.81 -8.60
CA GLU A 223 4.88 14.38 -7.40
C GLU A 223 5.34 12.97 -7.04
N MET A 224 5.76 12.78 -5.79
CA MET A 224 6.32 11.52 -5.32
C MET A 224 5.83 11.20 -3.90
N PRO A 225 5.65 9.91 -3.58
CA PRO A 225 5.08 9.50 -2.32
C PRO A 225 6.10 9.61 -1.19
N ARG A 226 5.59 9.65 0.04
CA ARG A 226 6.42 9.31 1.20
C ARG A 226 6.70 7.81 1.18
N VAL A 227 7.96 7.42 1.23
CA VAL A 227 8.37 6.02 1.23
C VAL A 227 8.61 5.55 2.67
N LEU A 228 7.94 4.48 3.08
CA LEU A 228 8.06 3.89 4.42
C LEU A 228 8.44 2.41 4.34
N GLY A 229 9.06 1.91 5.42
CA GLY A 229 9.33 0.49 5.63
C GLY A 229 8.41 -0.10 6.69
N GLY A 230 7.88 -1.30 6.45
CA GLY A 230 7.20 -2.10 7.45
C GLY A 230 8.16 -3.09 8.11
N VAL A 231 8.06 -3.25 9.43
CA VAL A 231 8.74 -4.32 10.19
C VAL A 231 7.70 -5.02 11.06
N GLU A 232 7.62 -6.34 10.97
CA GLU A 232 6.73 -7.13 11.81
C GLU A 232 7.26 -7.15 13.25
N VAL A 233 6.41 -6.80 14.22
CA VAL A 233 6.77 -6.65 15.64
C VAL A 233 6.13 -7.71 16.55
N GLY A 234 5.38 -8.65 15.99
CA GLY A 234 4.71 -9.73 16.73
C GLY A 234 4.86 -11.09 16.03
N HIS A 235 4.45 -12.16 16.70
CA HIS A 235 4.36 -13.49 16.09
C HIS A 235 3.05 -13.58 15.29
N GLY A 236 3.13 -13.45 13.96
CA GLY A 236 1.98 -13.43 13.04
C GLY A 236 2.29 -14.07 11.68
N VAL A 237 1.48 -13.74 10.66
CA VAL A 237 1.57 -14.31 9.31
C VAL A 237 2.95 -14.02 8.70
N GLY A 238 3.84 -15.01 8.73
CA GLY A 238 5.24 -14.88 8.32
C GLY A 238 6.25 -15.27 9.41
N THR A 239 6.00 -16.36 10.14
CA THR A 239 6.75 -16.78 11.34
C THR A 239 8.26 -16.61 11.25
N GLY A 240 8.79 -15.54 11.86
CA GLY A 240 10.21 -15.42 12.20
C GLY A 240 10.72 -14.04 12.61
N VAL A 241 10.17 -13.39 13.64
CA VAL A 241 10.89 -12.29 14.32
C VAL A 241 11.90 -12.88 15.32
N GLU A 242 13.12 -13.16 14.86
CA GLU A 242 14.29 -13.16 15.73
C GLU A 242 15.08 -11.88 15.48
N GLY A 243 14.94 -10.89 16.38
CA GLY A 243 15.93 -9.82 16.47
C GLY A 243 15.39 -8.41 16.65
N CYS A 244 14.88 -8.10 17.84
CA CYS A 244 15.09 -6.78 18.41
C CYS A 244 15.64 -6.94 19.83
N ARG A 245 16.89 -7.40 19.93
CA ARG A 245 17.70 -7.15 21.12
C ARG A 245 18.30 -5.75 20.97
N VAL A 246 17.85 -4.88 21.84
CA VAL A 246 18.35 -3.53 22.13
C VAL A 246 19.88 -3.45 22.01
N GLY A 247 20.37 -2.58 21.13
CA GLY A 247 21.77 -2.18 21.06
C GLY A 247 21.84 -0.65 21.04
N ARG A 248 22.26 -0.07 22.17
CA ARG A 248 22.67 1.34 22.24
C ARG A 248 23.94 1.54 21.40
N TYR A 249 23.98 2.63 20.64
CA TYR A 249 25.23 3.33 20.31
C TYR A 249 25.22 4.68 21.03
#